data_AF-A0A8T6QJ95-F1
#
_entry.id   AF-A0A8T6QJ95-F1
#
_cell.length_a   1.000
_cell.length_b   1.000
_cell.length_c   1.000
_cell.angle_alpha   90.00
_cell.angle_beta   90.00
_cell.angle_gamma   90.00
#
_symmetry.space_group_name_H-M   'P 1'
#
loop_
_entity.id
_entity.type
_entity.pdbx_description
1 polymer ?
#
loop_
_entity_poly.entity_id
_entity_poly.type
_entity_poly.pdbx_seq_one_letter_code
_entity_poly.pdbx_strand_id
1 'polypeptide(L)'
;RLYCGEGESLLAELCAYWESYPSTQADNLLLQWSKRHCPDYFALLVMVIEARSMVDAQGQPLKYVPGESARTRLLWAEILHSGKLSPLGQSFIESLFFKRKAWAWWKSRVGSETEEDSPLLDLYRVAEQVVLEAFPKQEMLARLNTRLEGGDAHPLEAIITRLLLTKVKLEPEDEDVDEPTPENHEEKNDEGEKPQSITSIIKISLTVLVIGYALGKIAMLFS
;
A
#
# COMPACT_ATOMS: atom_id res chain seq x y z
N ARG A 1 -29.86 17.03 -1.80
CA ARG A 1 -29.64 16.83 -0.35
C ARG A 1 -28.16 17.00 -0.02
N LEU A 2 -27.28 16.06 -0.40
CA LEU A 2 -25.83 16.20 -0.20
C LEU A 2 -25.23 17.52 -0.74
N TYR A 3 -25.62 17.95 -1.94
CA TYR A 3 -25.18 19.20 -2.57
C TYR A 3 -25.86 20.48 -2.03
N CYS A 4 -26.87 20.35 -1.18
CA CYS A 4 -27.76 21.44 -0.79
C CYS A 4 -27.47 21.97 0.63
N GLY A 5 -26.38 21.55 1.27
CA GLY A 5 -26.00 21.99 2.62
C GLY A 5 -26.29 20.96 3.74
N GLU A 6 -26.99 19.87 3.44
CA GLU A 6 -27.18 18.72 4.36
C GLU A 6 -26.02 17.71 4.25
N GLY A 7 -24.89 18.11 3.67
CA GLY A 7 -23.83 17.21 3.24
C GLY A 7 -23.15 16.46 4.39
N GLU A 8 -22.98 17.10 5.55
CA GLU A 8 -22.24 16.51 6.68
C GLU A 8 -23.05 15.44 7.41
N SER A 9 -24.35 15.68 7.64
CA SER A 9 -25.23 14.70 8.30
C SER A 9 -25.46 13.44 7.47
N LEU A 10 -25.32 13.53 6.15
CA LEU A 10 -25.52 12.43 5.22
C LEU A 10 -24.23 11.70 4.83
N LEU A 11 -23.07 12.12 5.36
CA LEU A 11 -21.79 11.50 4.99
C LEU A 11 -21.73 10.02 5.39
N ALA A 12 -22.19 9.68 6.60
CA ALA A 12 -22.20 8.30 7.08
C ALA A 12 -23.11 7.42 6.21
N GLU A 13 -24.28 7.92 5.81
CA GLU A 13 -25.19 7.23 4.89
C GLU A 13 -24.56 7.06 3.50
N LEU A 14 -23.86 8.07 2.99
CA LEU A 14 -23.15 7.99 1.71
C LEU A 14 -22.03 6.94 1.77
N CYS A 15 -21.27 6.87 2.88
CA CYS A 15 -20.24 5.86 3.06
C CYS A 15 -20.84 4.46 3.11
N ALA A 16 -21.91 4.26 3.89
CA ALA A 16 -22.61 2.97 3.98
C ALA A 16 -23.22 2.55 2.63
N TYR A 17 -23.80 3.50 1.88
CA TYR A 17 -24.29 3.28 0.53
C TYR A 17 -23.16 2.90 -0.43
N TRP A 18 -22.03 3.60 -0.37
CA TRP A 18 -20.86 3.34 -1.20
C TRP A 18 -20.26 1.95 -0.94
N GLU A 19 -20.26 1.49 0.31
CA GLU A 19 -19.81 0.14 0.70
C GLU A 19 -20.78 -0.94 0.22
N SER A 20 -22.09 -0.69 0.32
CA SER A 20 -23.13 -1.67 -0.03
C SER A 20 -23.38 -1.76 -1.55
N TYR A 21 -23.22 -0.63 -2.25
CA TYR A 21 -23.58 -0.47 -3.67
C TYR A 21 -22.44 0.23 -4.43
N PRO A 22 -21.30 -0.45 -4.63
CA PRO A 22 -20.16 0.11 -5.34
C PRO A 22 -20.53 0.51 -6.77
N SER A 23 -20.30 1.77 -7.13
CA SER A 23 -20.57 2.28 -8.47
C SER A 23 -19.77 3.55 -8.76
N THR A 24 -19.50 3.82 -10.04
CA THR A 24 -18.85 5.07 -10.49
C THR A 24 -19.61 6.31 -10.01
N GLN A 25 -20.94 6.22 -9.88
CA GLN A 25 -21.75 7.31 -9.34
C GLN A 25 -21.46 7.53 -7.86
N ALA A 26 -21.45 6.47 -7.04
CA ALA A 26 -21.12 6.57 -5.63
C ALA A 26 -19.68 7.09 -5.42
N ASP A 27 -18.73 6.63 -6.24
CA ASP A 27 -17.34 7.13 -6.23
C ASP A 27 -17.28 8.63 -6.46
N ASN A 28 -17.96 9.12 -7.51
CA ASN A 28 -17.96 10.53 -7.86
C ASN A 28 -18.62 11.39 -6.78
N LEU A 29 -19.70 10.91 -6.14
CA LEU A 29 -20.35 11.61 -5.02
C LEU A 29 -19.38 11.76 -3.85
N LEU A 30 -18.69 10.68 -3.48
CA LEU A 30 -17.76 10.66 -2.35
C LEU A 30 -16.54 11.56 -2.61
N LEU A 31 -15.96 11.47 -3.82
CA LEU A 31 -14.84 12.30 -4.24
C LEU A 31 -15.22 13.80 -4.29
N GLN A 32 -16.37 14.14 -4.87
CA GLN A 32 -16.82 15.53 -4.94
C GLN A 32 -17.11 16.10 -3.55
N TRP A 33 -17.72 15.30 -2.68
CA TRP A 33 -17.95 15.70 -1.29
C TRP A 33 -16.64 15.93 -0.55
N SER A 34 -15.71 14.97 -0.58
CA SER A 34 -14.42 15.08 0.10
C SER A 34 -13.62 16.28 -0.43
N LYS A 35 -13.56 16.48 -1.75
CA LYS A 35 -12.87 17.63 -2.35
C LYS A 35 -13.37 18.99 -1.83
N ARG A 36 -14.65 19.06 -1.45
CA ARG A 36 -15.29 20.29 -0.97
C ARG A 36 -15.15 20.48 0.53
N HIS A 37 -15.30 19.42 1.32
CA HIS A 37 -15.44 19.51 2.77
C HIS A 37 -14.19 19.05 3.54
N CYS A 38 -13.53 17.99 3.08
CA CYS A 38 -12.37 17.41 3.74
C CYS A 38 -11.34 16.98 2.68
N PRO A 39 -10.61 17.93 2.07
CA PRO A 39 -9.70 17.67 0.95
C PRO A 39 -8.57 16.71 1.32
N ASP A 40 -8.20 16.64 2.59
CA ASP A 40 -7.16 15.71 3.07
C ASP A 40 -7.56 14.23 3.02
N TYR A 41 -8.84 13.89 2.88
CA TYR A 41 -9.22 12.50 2.58
C TYR A 41 -9.23 12.21 1.08
N PHE A 42 -9.23 13.24 0.23
CA PHE A 42 -9.47 13.07 -1.20
C PHE A 42 -8.41 12.17 -1.84
N ALA A 43 -7.13 12.42 -1.56
CA ALA A 43 -6.03 11.64 -2.12
C ALA A 43 -6.14 10.15 -1.74
N LEU A 44 -6.44 9.88 -0.48
CA LEU A 44 -6.64 8.54 0.07
C LEU A 44 -7.89 7.87 -0.53
N LEU A 45 -8.97 8.61 -0.74
CA LEU A 45 -10.18 8.06 -1.37
C LEU A 45 -9.97 7.66 -2.82
N VAL A 46 -9.21 8.44 -3.59
CA VAL A 46 -8.86 8.08 -4.98
C VAL A 46 -8.15 6.73 -5.01
N MET A 47 -7.18 6.53 -4.10
CA MET A 47 -6.45 5.28 -3.93
C MET A 47 -7.39 4.11 -3.60
N VAL A 48 -8.28 4.31 -2.62
CA VAL A 48 -9.24 3.28 -2.17
C VAL A 48 -10.24 2.89 -3.27
N ILE A 49 -10.74 3.87 -4.02
CA ILE A 49 -11.66 3.65 -5.15
C ILE A 49 -10.98 2.86 -6.27
N GLU A 50 -9.74 3.22 -6.61
CA GLU A 50 -8.96 2.48 -7.59
C GLU A 50 -8.71 1.04 -7.12
N ALA A 51 -8.26 0.86 -5.87
CA ALA A 51 -8.00 -0.46 -5.29
C ALA A 51 -9.21 -1.39 -5.38
N ARG A 52 -10.41 -0.87 -5.09
CA ARG A 52 -11.67 -1.61 -5.14
C ARG A 52 -12.08 -1.99 -6.56
N SER A 53 -11.75 -1.16 -7.54
CA SER A 53 -12.10 -1.42 -8.95
C SER A 53 -11.24 -2.54 -9.56
N MET A 54 -10.15 -2.93 -8.89
CA MET A 54 -9.17 -3.89 -9.36
C MET A 54 -9.42 -5.26 -8.71
N VAL A 55 -10.45 -5.95 -9.20
CA VAL A 55 -10.79 -7.33 -8.82
C VAL A 55 -10.60 -8.29 -9.98
N ASP A 56 -10.34 -9.56 -9.68
CA ASP A 56 -10.28 -10.63 -10.68
C ASP A 56 -11.68 -11.03 -11.19
N ALA A 57 -11.73 -12.02 -12.07
CA ALA A 57 -12.98 -12.53 -12.63
C ALA A 57 -13.91 -13.17 -11.57
N GLN A 58 -13.37 -13.52 -10.40
CA GLN A 58 -14.06 -14.10 -9.25
C GLN A 58 -14.43 -13.02 -8.22
N GLY A 59 -14.16 -11.74 -8.51
CA GLY A 59 -14.42 -10.62 -7.61
C GLY A 59 -13.42 -10.50 -6.46
N GLN A 60 -12.31 -11.24 -6.48
CA GLN A 60 -11.28 -11.14 -5.46
C GLN A 60 -10.36 -9.94 -5.74
N PRO A 61 -9.93 -9.20 -4.70
CA PRO A 61 -9.02 -8.08 -4.88
C PRO A 61 -7.70 -8.52 -5.53
N LEU A 62 -7.31 -7.86 -6.63
CA LEU A 62 -6.01 -8.09 -7.26
C LEU A 62 -4.88 -7.58 -6.35
N LYS A 63 -3.70 -8.21 -6.47
CA LYS A 63 -2.41 -7.70 -5.95
C LYS A 63 -1.94 -6.50 -6.78
N TYR A 64 -2.79 -5.50 -6.88
CA TYR A 64 -2.51 -4.24 -7.54
C TYR A 64 -2.35 -3.15 -6.50
N VAL A 65 -1.34 -2.31 -6.74
CA VAL A 65 -0.96 -1.18 -5.92
C VAL A 65 -1.60 0.08 -6.51
N PRO A 66 -2.55 0.71 -5.82
CA PRO A 66 -3.23 1.89 -6.35
C PRO A 66 -2.25 3.07 -6.47
N GLY A 67 -2.43 3.92 -7.49
CA GLY A 67 -1.55 5.06 -7.77
C GLY A 67 -0.91 5.04 -9.16
N GLU A 68 -0.94 3.91 -9.85
CA GLU A 68 -0.32 3.81 -11.17
C GLU A 68 -1.25 4.20 -12.33
N SER A 69 -2.58 4.15 -12.16
CA SER A 69 -3.50 4.50 -13.24
C SER A 69 -3.44 5.98 -13.59
N ALA A 70 -3.62 6.27 -14.90
CA ALA A 70 -3.71 7.64 -15.40
C ALA A 70 -4.84 8.44 -14.72
N ARG A 71 -5.96 7.77 -14.39
CA ARG A 71 -7.08 8.38 -13.67
C ARG A 71 -6.66 8.83 -12.28
N THR A 72 -6.00 7.98 -11.51
CA THR A 72 -5.55 8.32 -10.15
C THR A 72 -4.54 9.45 -10.19
N ARG A 73 -3.55 9.38 -11.08
CA ARG A 73 -2.56 10.44 -11.26
C ARG A 73 -3.19 11.78 -11.64
N LEU A 74 -4.20 11.78 -12.51
CA LEU A 74 -4.90 12.99 -12.89
C LEU A 74 -5.66 13.60 -11.70
N LEU A 75 -6.39 12.78 -10.94
CA LEU A 75 -7.16 13.23 -9.77
C LEU A 75 -6.23 13.76 -8.67
N TRP A 76 -5.09 13.11 -8.43
CA TRP A 76 -4.08 13.59 -7.49
C TRP A 76 -3.45 14.91 -7.94
N ALA A 77 -3.11 15.05 -9.22
CA ALA A 77 -2.61 16.31 -9.75
C ALA A 77 -3.63 17.44 -9.61
N GLU A 78 -4.92 17.15 -9.84
CA GLU A 78 -6.00 18.12 -9.71
C GLU A 78 -6.14 18.65 -8.27
N ILE A 79 -6.13 17.75 -7.27
CA ILE A 79 -6.23 18.17 -5.87
C ILE A 79 -4.96 18.89 -5.40
N LEU A 80 -3.77 18.45 -5.86
CA LEU A 80 -2.50 19.10 -5.56
C LEU A 80 -2.49 20.56 -6.06
N HIS A 81 -2.92 20.79 -7.30
CA HIS A 81 -3.00 22.14 -7.87
C HIS A 81 -4.15 22.98 -7.30
N SER A 82 -5.11 22.39 -6.58
CA SER A 82 -6.22 23.14 -5.98
C SER A 82 -5.80 24.04 -4.81
N GLY A 83 -4.62 23.79 -4.23
CA GLY A 83 -4.11 24.52 -3.05
C GLY A 83 -4.87 24.22 -1.75
N LYS A 84 -5.75 23.21 -1.73
CA LYS A 84 -6.61 22.89 -0.58
C LYS A 84 -6.07 21.78 0.33
N LEU A 85 -5.05 21.05 -0.11
CA LEU A 85 -4.45 19.98 0.68
C LEU A 85 -3.56 20.55 1.78
N SER A 86 -3.60 19.89 2.94
CA SER A 86 -2.59 20.07 3.98
C SER A 86 -1.18 19.73 3.47
N PRO A 87 -0.12 20.24 4.14
CA PRO A 87 1.25 19.83 3.84
C PRO A 87 1.45 18.31 3.86
N LEU A 88 0.71 17.61 4.74
CA LEU A 88 0.73 16.16 4.86
C LEU A 88 0.23 15.48 3.59
N GLY A 89 -0.95 15.87 3.11
CA GLY A 89 -1.52 15.34 1.87
C GLY A 89 -0.71 15.70 0.62
N GLN A 90 -0.10 16.89 0.59
CA GLN A 90 0.84 17.28 -0.46
C GLN A 90 2.06 16.35 -0.47
N SER A 91 2.69 16.14 0.68
CA SER A 91 3.86 15.26 0.81
C SER A 91 3.53 13.82 0.40
N PHE A 92 2.34 13.32 0.77
CA PHE A 92 1.89 12.00 0.33
C PHE A 92 1.84 11.90 -1.18
N ILE A 93 1.14 12.81 -1.86
CA ILE A 93 1.02 12.78 -3.33
C ILE A 93 2.40 12.92 -4.01
N GLU A 94 3.24 13.82 -3.53
CA GLU A 94 4.60 14.01 -4.04
C GLU A 94 5.45 12.73 -3.91
N SER A 95 5.34 12.02 -2.77
CA SER A 95 6.06 10.76 -2.56
C SER A 95 5.75 9.71 -3.62
N LEU A 96 4.51 9.70 -4.11
CA LEU A 96 4.00 8.71 -5.08
C LEU A 96 4.32 9.08 -6.52
N PHE A 97 4.34 10.37 -6.86
CA PHE A 97 4.74 10.81 -8.20
C PHE A 97 6.24 10.62 -8.45
N PHE A 98 7.07 10.94 -7.45
CA PHE A 98 8.51 10.87 -7.59
C PHE A 98 9.02 9.53 -7.05
N LYS A 99 8.68 8.42 -7.74
CA LYS A 99 9.03 7.01 -7.41
C LYS A 99 10.27 6.92 -6.51
N ARG A 100 10.05 6.97 -5.20
CA ARG A 100 11.12 6.74 -4.23
C ARG A 100 11.36 5.24 -4.23
N LYS A 101 12.61 4.81 -4.40
CA LYS A 101 12.98 3.43 -4.10
C LYS A 101 12.48 3.12 -2.69
N ALA A 102 11.83 1.97 -2.49
CA ALA A 102 11.28 1.53 -1.20
C ALA A 102 12.25 1.84 -0.04
N TRP A 103 13.55 1.61 -0.23
CA TRP A 103 14.60 1.92 0.76
C TRP A 103 14.78 3.41 1.15
N ALA A 104 13.95 4.34 0.67
CA ALA A 104 13.89 5.74 1.12
C ALA A 104 12.67 6.06 2.02
N TRP A 105 11.87 5.06 2.40
CA TRP A 105 10.70 5.21 3.28
C TRP A 105 11.08 5.68 4.70
N TRP A 106 12.25 5.30 5.22
CA TRP A 106 12.82 5.81 6.48
C TRP A 106 13.15 7.32 6.46
N LYS A 107 13.16 7.92 5.26
CA LYS A 107 13.21 9.37 5.03
C LYS A 107 11.85 9.89 4.51
N SER A 108 10.74 9.28 4.93
CA SER A 108 9.41 9.79 4.61
C SER A 108 9.34 11.25 5.04
N ARG A 109 8.94 12.11 4.10
CA ARG A 109 8.70 13.54 4.37
C ARG A 109 7.28 13.77 4.90
N VAL A 110 6.50 12.70 5.07
CA VAL A 110 5.20 12.70 5.74
C VAL A 110 5.45 12.94 7.25
N GLY A 111 5.69 14.22 7.56
CA GLY A 111 5.86 14.80 8.89
C GLY A 111 7.08 14.31 9.67
N SER A 112 8.15 15.12 9.68
CA SER A 112 9.08 15.18 10.82
C SER A 112 8.56 16.23 11.82
N GLU A 113 8.25 15.76 13.04
CA GLU A 113 8.33 16.50 14.31
C GLU A 113 7.19 17.44 14.78
N THR A 114 5.99 17.51 14.18
CA THR A 114 4.90 18.34 14.76
C THR A 114 3.50 17.73 14.83
N GLU A 115 3.30 16.48 14.41
CA GLU A 115 1.98 15.82 14.42
C GLU A 115 2.03 14.41 15.02
N GLU A 116 2.69 14.22 16.16
CA GLU A 116 2.85 12.89 16.77
C GLU A 116 1.52 12.15 17.09
N ASP A 117 0.37 12.85 17.11
CA ASP A 117 -0.93 12.28 17.49
C ASP A 117 -2.07 12.47 16.47
N SER A 118 -1.79 12.80 15.20
CA SER A 118 -2.86 12.94 14.19
C SER A 118 -3.26 11.59 13.59
N PRO A 119 -4.55 11.18 13.63
CA PRO A 119 -5.01 9.96 12.97
C PRO A 119 -4.84 10.02 11.45
N LEU A 120 -4.83 11.25 10.90
CA LEU A 120 -4.56 11.49 9.48
C LEU A 120 -3.10 11.16 9.12
N LEU A 121 -2.15 11.38 10.04
CA LEU A 121 -0.74 11.01 9.86
C LEU A 121 -0.57 9.51 9.75
N ASP A 122 -1.19 8.75 10.67
CA ASP A 122 -1.18 7.29 10.62
C ASP A 122 -1.83 6.77 9.33
N LEU A 123 -2.98 7.33 8.93
CA LEU A 123 -3.64 7.02 7.66
C LEU A 123 -2.71 7.22 6.45
N TYR A 124 -2.05 8.38 6.35
CA TYR A 124 -1.17 8.69 5.23
C TYR A 124 0.08 7.81 5.20
N ARG A 125 0.68 7.51 6.36
CA ARG A 125 1.86 6.64 6.44
C ARG A 125 1.53 5.21 6.05
N VAL A 126 0.42 4.66 6.56
CA VAL A 126 -0.03 3.31 6.20
C VAL A 126 -0.38 3.26 4.72
N ALA A 127 -1.07 4.27 4.19
CA ALA A 127 -1.38 4.35 2.76
C ALA A 127 -0.11 4.44 1.90
N GLU A 128 0.87 5.26 2.27
CA GLU A 128 2.16 5.37 1.58
C GLU A 128 2.87 4.01 1.55
N GLN A 129 2.89 3.30 2.67
CA GLN A 129 3.53 1.99 2.79
C GLN A 129 2.82 0.92 1.94
N VAL A 130 1.48 0.88 1.97
CA VAL A 130 0.69 -0.03 1.11
C VAL A 130 0.94 0.27 -0.37
N VAL A 131 1.03 1.54 -0.76
CA VAL A 131 1.33 1.94 -2.14
C VAL A 131 2.79 1.66 -2.53
N LEU A 132 3.70 1.56 -1.58
CA LEU A 132 5.11 1.26 -1.84
C LEU A 132 5.45 -0.22 -1.66
N GLU A 133 4.45 -1.10 -1.53
CA GLU A 133 4.62 -2.53 -1.24
C GLU A 133 5.52 -2.77 -0.01
N ALA A 134 5.35 -1.93 1.02
CA ALA A 134 6.08 -2.02 2.27
C ALA A 134 5.11 -2.37 3.41
N PHE A 135 5.59 -3.18 4.36
CA PHE A 135 4.82 -3.55 5.55
C PHE A 135 4.64 -2.35 6.49
N PRO A 136 3.39 -1.96 6.82
CA PRO A 136 3.17 -0.91 7.78
C PRO A 136 3.56 -1.30 9.19
N LYS A 137 3.97 -0.33 10.02
CA LYS A 137 4.27 -0.62 11.43
C LYS A 137 2.99 -1.07 12.14
N GLN A 138 3.06 -2.20 12.83
CA GLN A 138 1.92 -2.80 13.54
C GLN A 138 1.28 -1.84 14.56
N GLU A 139 2.07 -1.00 15.20
CA GLU A 139 1.57 0.02 16.13
C GLU A 139 0.63 1.04 15.47
N MET A 140 0.95 1.50 14.24
CA MET A 140 0.11 2.44 13.50
C MET A 140 -1.20 1.78 13.08
N LEU A 141 -1.13 0.52 12.63
CA LEU A 141 -2.31 -0.28 12.30
C LEU A 141 -3.21 -0.50 13.53
N ALA A 142 -2.62 -0.79 14.69
CA ALA A 142 -3.36 -0.98 15.94
C ALA A 142 -4.08 0.30 16.37
N ARG A 143 -3.46 1.48 16.25
CA ARG A 143 -4.12 2.76 16.53
C ARG A 143 -5.31 3.03 15.61
N LEU A 144 -5.13 2.82 14.31
CA LEU A 144 -6.23 2.97 13.34
C LEU A 144 -7.36 1.98 13.60
N ASN A 145 -7.05 0.72 13.93
CA ASN A 145 -8.05 -0.30 14.23
C ASN A 145 -8.81 0.02 15.52
N THR A 146 -8.12 0.49 16.56
CA THR A 146 -8.75 0.88 17.83
C THR A 146 -9.77 2.00 17.62
N ARG A 147 -9.44 3.01 16.81
CA ARG A 147 -10.37 4.11 16.46
C ARG A 147 -11.55 3.65 15.63
N LEU A 148 -11.31 2.71 14.71
CA LEU A 148 -12.35 2.09 13.90
C LEU A 148 -13.35 1.31 14.77
N GLU A 149 -12.86 0.50 15.71
CA GLU A 149 -13.67 -0.30 16.63
C GLU A 149 -14.39 0.56 17.69
N GLY A 150 -13.75 1.63 18.16
CA GLY A 150 -14.33 2.57 19.12
C GLY A 150 -15.47 3.43 18.54
N GLY A 151 -15.60 3.51 17.21
CA GLY A 151 -16.60 4.35 16.54
C GLY A 151 -16.26 5.85 16.51
N ASP A 152 -15.06 6.22 16.96
CA ASP A 152 -14.57 7.61 16.99
C ASP A 152 -13.96 8.05 15.65
N ALA A 153 -13.79 7.12 14.71
CA ALA A 153 -13.26 7.39 13.38
C ALA A 153 -14.22 8.23 12.54
N HIS A 154 -13.70 9.21 11.81
CA HIS A 154 -14.46 9.92 10.80
C HIS A 154 -15.00 8.93 9.75
N PRO A 155 -16.21 9.10 9.15
CA PRO A 155 -16.75 8.12 8.21
C PRO A 155 -15.82 7.80 7.03
N LEU A 156 -15.10 8.82 6.51
CA LEU A 156 -14.08 8.61 5.47
C LEU A 156 -12.84 7.87 6.00
N GLU A 157 -12.38 8.18 7.22
CA GLU A 157 -11.29 7.43 7.87
C GLU A 157 -11.68 5.95 8.00
N ALA A 158 -12.91 5.66 8.43
CA ALA A 158 -13.36 4.29 8.65
C ALA A 158 -13.31 3.43 7.37
N ILE A 159 -13.83 3.94 6.24
CA ILE A 159 -13.78 3.22 4.96
C ILE A 159 -12.34 3.07 4.42
N ILE A 160 -11.49 4.08 4.61
CA ILE A 160 -10.09 4.03 4.18
C ILE A 160 -9.33 2.99 5.01
N THR A 161 -9.46 3.04 6.34
CA THR A 161 -8.82 2.10 7.27
C THR A 161 -9.25 0.67 7.00
N ARG A 162 -10.54 0.39 6.79
CA ARG A 162 -11.01 -0.96 6.44
C ARG A 162 -10.35 -1.51 5.19
N LEU A 163 -10.22 -0.68 4.15
CA LEU A 163 -9.59 -1.11 2.90
C LEU A 163 -8.07 -1.31 3.05
N LEU A 164 -7.40 -0.42 3.78
CA LEU A 164 -5.97 -0.57 4.10
C LEU A 164 -5.71 -1.87 4.86
N LEU A 165 -6.49 -2.16 5.90
CA LEU A 165 -6.37 -3.40 6.69
C LEU A 165 -6.63 -4.65 5.84
N THR A 166 -7.58 -4.59 4.91
CA THR A 166 -7.83 -5.71 3.99
C THR A 166 -6.61 -5.97 3.10
N LYS A 167 -5.95 -4.91 2.61
CA LYS A 167 -4.75 -5.04 1.78
C LYS A 167 -3.54 -5.57 2.54
N VAL A 168 -3.34 -5.12 3.78
CA VAL A 168 -2.25 -5.65 4.64
C VAL A 168 -2.45 -7.14 4.95
N LYS A 169 -3.68 -7.59 5.22
CA LYS A 169 -4.00 -9.01 5.49
C LYS A 169 -3.86 -9.94 4.29
N LEU A 170 -3.82 -9.41 3.07
CA LEU A 170 -3.69 -10.20 1.84
C LEU A 170 -2.23 -10.51 1.47
N GLU A 171 -1.27 -9.82 2.09
CA GLU A 171 0.11 -10.28 2.03
C GLU A 171 0.25 -11.40 3.07
N PRO A 172 0.77 -12.58 2.68
CA PRO A 172 0.96 -13.65 3.64
C PRO A 172 1.81 -13.09 4.78
N GLU A 173 1.30 -13.18 6.01
CA GLU A 173 2.21 -13.46 7.14
C GLU A 173 3.05 -14.62 6.62
N ASP A 174 4.38 -14.45 6.60
CA ASP A 174 5.29 -15.54 6.28
C ASP A 174 4.71 -16.76 6.98
N GLU A 175 4.17 -17.73 6.21
CA GLU A 175 3.82 -19.02 6.79
C GLU A 175 5.12 -19.42 7.45
N ASP A 176 5.12 -19.45 8.79
CA ASP A 176 6.19 -20.03 9.56
C ASP A 176 6.36 -21.42 8.97
N VAL A 177 7.30 -21.54 8.02
CA VAL A 177 7.74 -22.80 7.47
C VAL A 177 8.41 -23.42 8.67
N ASP A 178 7.62 -24.21 9.41
CA ASP A 178 8.08 -25.04 10.51
C ASP A 178 9.43 -25.61 10.09
N GLU A 179 10.46 -25.18 10.80
CA GLU A 179 11.82 -25.63 10.60
C GLU A 179 11.77 -27.17 10.63
N PRO A 180 12.08 -27.89 9.54
CA PRO A 180 11.83 -29.31 9.50
C PRO A 180 12.72 -29.95 10.56
N THR A 181 12.07 -30.50 11.58
CA THR A 181 12.74 -31.24 12.64
C THR A 181 13.53 -32.35 11.97
N PRO A 182 14.85 -32.48 12.19
CA PRO A 182 15.62 -33.51 11.53
C PRO A 182 15.24 -34.86 12.12
N GLU A 183 14.34 -35.58 11.46
CA GLU A 183 14.15 -37.00 11.70
C GLU A 183 15.43 -37.73 11.29
N ASN A 184 16.13 -38.25 12.29
CA ASN A 184 17.23 -39.17 12.10
C ASN A 184 16.72 -40.43 11.38
N HIS A 185 17.07 -40.58 10.11
CA HIS A 185 17.02 -41.88 9.46
C HIS A 185 18.38 -42.23 8.86
N GLU A 186 18.89 -43.34 9.37
CA GLU A 186 20.15 -43.98 9.08
C GLU A 186 20.38 -44.21 7.58
N GLU A 187 21.64 -44.08 7.18
CA GLU A 187 22.14 -44.30 5.83
C GLU A 187 21.71 -45.64 5.24
N LYS A 188 21.24 -45.60 3.99
CA LYS A 188 21.45 -46.69 3.06
C LYS A 188 21.79 -46.14 1.68
N ASN A 189 23.04 -46.37 1.27
CA ASN A 189 23.57 -46.07 -0.05
C ASN A 189 22.79 -46.82 -1.13
N ASP A 190 22.36 -46.11 -2.18
CA ASP A 190 22.28 -46.68 -3.52
C ASP A 190 22.47 -45.58 -4.57
N GLU A 191 23.33 -45.86 -5.55
CA GLU A 191 23.72 -44.95 -6.63
C GLU A 191 22.58 -44.83 -7.66
N GLY A 192 22.13 -43.60 -7.92
CA GLY A 192 21.18 -43.31 -8.97
C GLY A 192 21.11 -41.81 -9.23
N GLU A 193 21.43 -41.40 -10.47
CA GLU A 193 21.47 -40.03 -10.96
C GLU A 193 20.30 -39.16 -10.45
N LYS A 194 20.61 -38.13 -9.66
CA LYS A 194 19.64 -37.10 -9.25
C LYS A 194 19.56 -35.99 -10.29
N PRO A 195 18.36 -35.51 -10.66
CA PRO A 195 18.21 -34.36 -11.55
C PRO A 195 18.79 -33.14 -10.85
N GLN A 196 19.66 -32.41 -11.56
CA GLN A 196 20.31 -31.21 -11.05
C GLN A 196 19.22 -30.20 -10.62
N SER A 197 19.06 -30.02 -9.31
CA SER A 197 18.10 -29.10 -8.72
C SER A 197 18.29 -27.70 -9.28
N ILE A 198 17.20 -27.10 -9.78
CA ILE A 198 17.14 -25.76 -10.40
C ILE A 198 17.79 -24.70 -9.50
N THR A 199 17.74 -24.90 -8.18
CA THR A 199 18.37 -24.05 -7.16
C THR A 199 19.91 -24.06 -7.24
N SER A 200 20.53 -25.18 -7.63
CA SER A 200 21.97 -25.26 -7.86
C SER A 200 22.38 -24.56 -9.15
N ILE A 201 21.55 -24.60 -10.20
CA ILE A 201 21.79 -23.88 -11.46
C ILE A 201 21.74 -22.36 -11.23
N ILE A 202 20.76 -21.88 -10.45
CA ILE A 202 20.64 -20.46 -10.09
C ILE A 202 21.85 -20.01 -9.27
N LYS A 203 22.30 -20.80 -8.28
CA LYS A 203 23.49 -20.50 -7.48
C LYS A 203 24.77 -20.43 -8.32
N ILE A 204 24.98 -21.37 -9.24
CA ILE A 204 26.16 -21.36 -10.12
C ILE A 204 26.13 -20.12 -11.04
N SER A 205 24.97 -19.81 -11.63
CA SER A 205 24.83 -18.66 -12.53
C SER A 205 25.06 -17.33 -11.82
N LEU A 206 24.60 -17.18 -10.56
CA LEU A 206 24.84 -15.97 -9.76
C LEU A 206 26.33 -15.81 -9.40
N THR A 207 27.00 -16.92 -9.08
CA THR A 207 28.42 -16.91 -8.67
C THR A 207 29.32 -16.54 -9.85
N VAL A 208 29.06 -17.06 -11.05
CA VAL A 208 29.79 -16.71 -12.27
C VAL A 208 29.60 -15.22 -12.61
N LEU A 209 28.39 -14.68 -12.45
CA LEU A 209 28.10 -13.26 -12.72
C LEU A 209 28.87 -12.33 -11.76
N VAL A 210 28.92 -12.67 -10.47
CA VAL A 210 29.63 -11.89 -9.45
C VAL A 210 31.15 -11.91 -9.69
N ILE A 211 31.72 -13.07 -10.01
CA ILE A 211 33.15 -13.19 -10.32
C ILE A 211 33.49 -12.44 -11.60
N GLY A 212 32.67 -12.55 -12.65
CA GLY A 212 32.86 -11.82 -13.90
C GLY A 212 32.79 -10.30 -13.72
N TYR A 213 31.87 -9.81 -12.88
CA TYR A 213 31.76 -8.39 -12.55
C TYR A 213 32.97 -7.89 -11.74
N ALA A 214 33.46 -8.68 -10.79
CA ALA A 214 34.65 -8.34 -10.01
C ALA A 214 35.91 -8.28 -10.90
N LEU A 215 36.10 -9.27 -11.78
CA LEU A 215 37.23 -9.29 -12.72
C LEU A 215 37.16 -8.16 -13.75
N GLY A 216 35.97 -7.85 -14.26
CA GLY A 216 35.76 -6.72 -15.19
C GLY A 216 36.07 -5.36 -14.55
N LYS A 217 35.73 -5.17 -13.27
CA LYS A 217 36.08 -3.96 -12.53
C LYS A 217 37.57 -3.84 -12.24
N ILE A 218 38.25 -4.95 -11.96
CA ILE A 218 39.70 -4.94 -11.75
C ILE A 218 40.43 -4.66 -13.06
N ALA A 219 39.98 -5.21 -14.19
CA ALA A 219 40.56 -4.92 -15.51
C ALA A 219 40.42 -3.44 -15.91
N MET A 220 39.31 -2.78 -15.56
CA MET A 220 39.11 -1.34 -15.80
C MET A 220 40.00 -0.43 -14.93
N LEU A 221 40.49 -0.92 -13.78
CA LEU A 221 41.37 -0.14 -12.90
C LEU A 221 42.85 -0.20 -13.32
N PHE A 222 43.20 -1.10 -14.25
CA PHE A 222 44.56 -1.30 -14.75
C PHE A 222 44.70 -1.06 -16.27
N SER A 223 43.70 -0.42 -16.90
CA SER A 223 43.75 0.03 -18.31
C SER A 223 43.88 1.54 -18.43
#